data_AF-A0A846AD43-F1
#
_entry.id   AF-A0A846AD43-F1
#
_cell.length_a   1.000
_cell.length_b   1.000
_cell.length_c   1.000
_cell.angle_alpha   90.00
_cell.angle_beta   90.00
_cell.angle_gamma   90.00
#
_symmetry.space_group_name_H-M   'P 1'
#
loop_
_entity.id
_entity.type
_entity.pdbx_description
1 polymer ?
#
loop_
_entity_poly.entity_id
_entity_poly.type
_entity_poly.pdbx_seq_one_letter_code
_entity_poly.pdbx_strand_id
1 'polypeptide(L)'
;MAEPFLIGIAIALGLGALGATLVIIFWKQILKWAEESLFPWIKTNIPSIEIQVREAFSAVDNVVVTTRNIIRKAWKKLREYLLKQVIKLERQSSGEWIKQVTSWTIKILESGKKVTIKTEIEEVVDWEDIPQDVREEWLKREKSKAEIDVTEYRDREIMEMYA
;
A
#
# COMPACT_ATOMS: atom_id res chain seq x y z
N MET A 1 21.34 -13.95 -8.47
CA MET A 1 20.24 -14.01 -9.45
C MET A 1 18.88 -14.09 -8.74
N ALA A 2 18.50 -13.03 -8.00
CA ALA A 2 17.24 -12.99 -7.22
C ALA A 2 16.38 -11.76 -7.54
N GLU A 3 16.77 -10.95 -8.53
CA GLU A 3 16.18 -9.65 -8.82
C GLU A 3 14.86 -9.67 -9.62
N PRO A 4 14.62 -10.58 -10.59
CA PRO A 4 13.35 -10.55 -11.33
C PRO A 4 12.16 -11.09 -10.52
N PHE A 5 12.41 -11.86 -9.45
CA PHE A 5 11.35 -12.44 -8.61
C PHE A 5 10.70 -11.41 -7.67
N LEU A 6 11.45 -10.41 -7.21
CA LEU A 6 10.93 -9.36 -6.32
C LEU A 6 10.10 -8.31 -7.08
N ILE A 7 10.45 -8.05 -8.35
CA ILE A 7 9.71 -7.14 -9.23
C ILE A 7 8.38 -7.79 -9.69
N GLY A 8 8.38 -9.10 -9.96
CA GLY A 8 7.16 -9.84 -10.32
C GLY A 8 6.10 -9.88 -9.21
N ILE A 9 6.51 -9.89 -7.93
CA ILE A 9 5.58 -9.85 -6.79
C ILE A 9 4.94 -8.46 -6.65
N ALA A 10 5.65 -7.38 -6.96
CA ALA A 10 5.12 -6.02 -6.88
C ALA A 10 4.03 -5.74 -7.93
N ILE A 11 4.14 -6.35 -9.12
CA ILE A 11 3.19 -6.15 -10.23
C ILE A 11 1.97 -7.09 -10.11
N ALA A 12 2.17 -8.35 -9.67
CA ALA A 12 1.07 -9.30 -9.48
C ALA A 12 0.11 -8.92 -8.33
N LEU A 13 0.59 -8.16 -7.34
CA LEU A 13 -0.24 -7.56 -6.29
C LEU A 13 -1.12 -6.40 -6.80
N GLY A 14 -0.90 -5.90 -8.02
CA GLY A 14 -1.60 -4.73 -8.55
C GLY A 14 -3.02 -4.97 -9.05
N LEU A 15 -3.35 -6.19 -9.53
CA LEU A 15 -4.62 -6.40 -10.28
C LEU A 15 -5.54 -7.46 -9.68
N GLY A 16 -5.04 -8.46 -8.95
CA GLY A 16 -5.87 -9.42 -8.22
C GLY A 16 -6.22 -8.99 -6.79
N ALA A 17 -5.49 -8.02 -6.23
CA ALA A 17 -5.57 -7.63 -4.83
C ALA A 17 -6.56 -6.48 -4.54
N LEU A 18 -7.11 -5.80 -5.55
CA LEU A 18 -7.92 -4.61 -5.33
C LEU A 18 -9.15 -4.89 -4.45
N GLY A 19 -9.89 -5.98 -4.69
CA GLY A 19 -11.05 -6.34 -3.87
C GLY A 19 -10.69 -6.71 -2.42
N ALA A 20 -9.71 -7.59 -2.23
CA ALA A 20 -9.28 -8.04 -0.90
C ALA A 20 -8.60 -6.92 -0.09
N THR A 21 -7.83 -6.04 -0.75
CA THR A 21 -7.14 -4.91 -0.11
C THR A 21 -8.14 -3.85 0.35
N LEU A 22 -9.15 -3.54 -0.47
CA LEU A 22 -10.22 -2.62 -0.08
C LEU A 22 -11.02 -3.14 1.11
N VAL A 23 -11.33 -4.44 1.16
CA VAL A 23 -11.99 -5.04 2.33
C VAL A 23 -11.13 -4.87 3.59
N ILE A 24 -9.82 -5.14 3.52
CA ILE A 24 -8.92 -4.97 4.68
C ILE A 24 -8.82 -3.51 5.12
N ILE A 25 -8.80 -2.55 4.21
CA ILE A 25 -8.73 -1.11 4.54
C ILE A 25 -10.06 -0.64 5.14
N PHE A 26 -11.17 -0.89 4.45
CA PHE A 26 -12.50 -0.37 4.79
C PHE A 26 -13.29 -1.24 5.77
N TRP A 27 -12.71 -2.31 6.31
CA TRP A 27 -13.41 -3.27 7.19
C TRP A 27 -14.17 -2.62 8.36
N LYS A 28 -13.60 -1.58 8.98
CA LYS A 28 -14.29 -0.85 10.06
C LYS A 28 -15.56 -0.16 9.59
N GLN A 29 -15.55 0.44 8.40
CA GLN A 29 -16.74 1.07 7.82
C GLN A 29 -17.78 0.00 7.45
N ILE A 30 -17.33 -1.16 6.95
CA ILE A 30 -18.19 -2.31 6.67
C ILE A 30 -18.85 -2.84 7.96
N LEU A 31 -18.09 -3.01 9.05
CA LEU A 31 -18.62 -3.42 10.34
C LEU A 31 -19.62 -2.41 10.90
N LYS A 32 -19.28 -1.12 10.84
CA LYS A 32 -20.19 -0.04 11.27
C LYS A 32 -21.51 -0.07 10.50
N TRP A 33 -21.44 -0.16 9.17
CA TRP A 33 -22.63 -0.33 8.33
C TRP A 33 -23.41 -1.61 8.70
N ALA A 34 -22.72 -2.71 8.97
CA ALA A 34 -23.37 -3.95 9.33
C ALA A 34 -24.12 -3.83 10.67
N GLU A 35 -23.53 -3.18 11.67
CA GLU A 35 -24.17 -2.89 12.96
C GLU A 35 -25.36 -1.94 12.85
N GLU A 36 -25.23 -0.88 12.06
CA GLU A 36 -26.25 0.17 11.94
C GLU A 36 -27.41 -0.24 11.02
N SER A 37 -27.17 -1.10 10.02
CA SER A 37 -28.15 -1.41 8.97
C SER A 37 -28.42 -2.90 8.80
N LEU A 38 -27.38 -3.70 8.52
CA LEU A 38 -27.55 -5.09 8.11
C LEU A 38 -28.11 -5.98 9.24
N PHE A 39 -27.49 -5.96 10.42
CA PHE A 39 -27.92 -6.81 11.53
C PHE A 39 -29.33 -6.45 12.02
N PRO A 40 -29.73 -5.17 12.17
CA PRO A 40 -31.12 -4.82 12.44
C PRO A 40 -32.07 -5.35 11.37
N TRP A 41 -31.74 -5.18 10.09
CA TRP A 41 -32.58 -5.66 8.99
C TRP A 41 -32.76 -7.17 9.03
N ILE A 42 -31.69 -7.95 9.26
CA ILE A 42 -31.75 -9.42 9.39
C ILE A 42 -32.60 -9.82 10.59
N LYS A 43 -32.37 -9.21 11.75
CA LYS A 43 -33.12 -9.49 12.97
C LYS A 43 -34.63 -9.28 12.78
N THR A 44 -35.03 -8.28 11.99
CA THR A 44 -36.43 -7.99 11.69
C THR A 44 -37.02 -8.91 10.62
N ASN A 45 -36.29 -9.16 9.52
CA ASN A 45 -36.87 -9.79 8.32
C ASN A 45 -36.58 -11.29 8.22
N ILE A 46 -35.42 -11.74 8.71
CA ILE A 46 -34.96 -13.13 8.59
C ILE A 46 -34.22 -13.56 9.89
N PRO A 47 -34.90 -13.56 11.05
CA PRO A 47 -34.24 -13.83 12.34
C PRO A 47 -33.60 -15.23 12.42
N SER A 48 -34.08 -16.19 11.62
CA SER A 48 -33.54 -17.55 11.59
C SER A 48 -32.08 -17.66 11.16
N ILE A 49 -31.53 -16.63 10.49
CA ILE A 49 -30.13 -16.60 10.03
C ILE A 49 -29.26 -15.61 10.82
N GLU A 50 -29.81 -14.91 11.82
CA GLU A 50 -29.08 -13.83 12.51
C GLU A 50 -27.74 -14.32 13.08
N ILE A 51 -27.76 -15.48 13.75
CA ILE A 51 -26.57 -16.05 14.38
C ILE A 51 -25.52 -16.39 13.33
N GLN A 52 -25.92 -17.06 12.25
CA GLN A 52 -25.02 -17.50 11.18
C GLN A 52 -24.36 -16.31 10.48
N VAL A 53 -25.10 -15.21 10.27
CA VAL A 53 -24.53 -14.01 9.67
C VAL A 53 -23.53 -13.34 10.62
N ARG A 54 -23.84 -13.25 11.92
CA ARG A 54 -22.89 -12.71 12.91
C ARG A 54 -21.63 -13.56 13.03
N GLU A 55 -21.77 -14.89 13.01
CA GLU A 55 -20.64 -15.82 13.00
C GLU A 55 -19.78 -15.64 11.74
N ALA A 56 -20.39 -15.48 10.57
CA ALA A 56 -19.66 -15.20 9.33
C ALA A 56 -18.86 -13.89 9.43
N PHE A 57 -19.47 -12.80 9.93
CA PHE A 57 -18.77 -11.54 10.14
C PHE A 57 -17.63 -11.67 11.17
N SER A 58 -17.82 -12.44 12.25
CA SER A 58 -16.78 -12.71 13.23
C SER A 58 -15.61 -13.51 12.63
N ALA A 59 -15.90 -14.51 11.80
CA ALA A 59 -14.87 -15.28 11.11
C ALA A 59 -14.05 -14.40 10.16
N VAL A 60 -14.71 -13.54 9.39
CA VAL A 60 -14.01 -12.59 8.49
C VAL A 60 -13.21 -11.57 9.29
N ASP A 61 -13.75 -11.02 10.38
CA ASP A 61 -13.04 -10.07 11.25
C ASP A 61 -11.73 -10.65 11.79
N ASN A 62 -11.76 -11.89 12.27
CA ASN A 62 -10.56 -12.58 12.75
C ASN A 62 -9.46 -12.67 11.67
N VAL A 63 -9.84 -12.96 10.42
CA VAL A 63 -8.91 -13.01 9.28
C VAL A 63 -8.37 -11.60 8.96
N VAL A 64 -9.24 -10.59 8.93
CA VAL A 64 -8.83 -9.20 8.65
C VAL A 64 -7.87 -8.68 9.72
N VAL A 65 -8.19 -8.86 11.01
CA VAL A 65 -7.33 -8.46 12.13
C VAL A 65 -5.98 -9.19 12.08
N THR A 66 -5.99 -10.49 11.81
CA THR A 66 -4.75 -11.28 11.66
C THR A 66 -3.91 -10.75 10.51
N THR A 67 -4.52 -10.49 9.37
CA THR A 67 -3.83 -9.99 8.17
C THR A 67 -3.23 -8.61 8.41
N ARG A 68 -3.99 -7.67 9.00
CA ARG A 68 -3.48 -6.33 9.40
C ARG A 68 -2.28 -6.46 10.34
N ASN A 69 -2.33 -7.40 11.30
CA ASN A 69 -1.21 -7.64 12.20
C ASN A 69 0.04 -8.16 11.50
N ILE A 70 -0.11 -9.05 10.51
CA ILE A 70 0.99 -9.56 9.69
C ILE A 70 1.61 -8.41 8.89
N ILE A 71 0.79 -7.60 8.21
CA ILE A 71 1.26 -6.45 7.42
C ILE A 71 2.08 -5.50 8.30
N ARG A 72 1.58 -5.14 9.49
CA ARG A 72 2.33 -4.29 10.42
C ARG A 72 3.64 -4.90 10.88
N LYS A 73 3.66 -6.19 11.20
CA LYS A 73 4.91 -6.86 11.60
C LYS A 73 5.92 -6.87 10.46
N ALA A 74 5.47 -7.12 9.23
CA ALA A 74 6.31 -7.10 8.04
C ALA A 74 6.85 -5.68 7.78
N TRP A 75 5.99 -4.66 7.85
CA TRP A 75 6.42 -3.27 7.70
C TRP A 75 7.38 -2.82 8.78
N LYS A 76 7.10 -3.14 10.05
CA LYS A 76 8.03 -2.85 11.16
C LYS A 76 9.40 -3.46 10.91
N LYS A 77 9.47 -4.71 10.47
CA LYS A 77 10.74 -5.37 10.09
C LYS A 77 11.40 -4.66 8.91
N LEU A 78 10.64 -4.27 7.89
CA LEU A 78 11.19 -3.51 6.77
C LEU A 78 11.79 -2.18 7.24
N ARG A 79 11.13 -1.46 8.15
CA ARG A 79 11.59 -0.17 8.72
C ARG A 79 12.83 -0.29 9.60
N GLU A 80 13.21 -1.49 10.02
CA GLU A 80 14.53 -1.73 10.65
C GLU A 80 15.68 -1.56 9.65
N TYR A 81 15.41 -1.64 8.34
CA TYR A 81 16.40 -1.53 7.27
C TYR A 81 16.12 -0.35 6.34
N LEU A 82 14.86 -0.10 5.97
CA LEU A 82 14.47 1.00 5.10
C LEU A 82 14.21 2.25 5.93
N LEU A 83 15.10 3.24 5.80
CA LEU A 83 15.00 4.51 6.53
C LEU A 83 14.06 5.49 5.82
N LYS A 84 14.18 5.58 4.50
CA LYS A 84 13.38 6.48 3.66
C LYS A 84 13.42 6.01 2.22
N GLN A 85 12.35 6.27 1.47
CA GLN A 85 12.27 6.09 0.04
C GLN A 85 11.47 7.22 -0.56
N VAL A 86 12.05 7.88 -1.56
CA VAL A 86 11.43 8.97 -2.30
C VAL A 86 11.40 8.59 -3.77
N ILE A 87 10.26 8.83 -4.41
CA ILE A 87 10.11 8.74 -5.85
C ILE A 87 9.97 10.16 -6.38
N LYS A 88 10.83 10.53 -7.32
CA LYS A 88 10.70 11.75 -8.11
C LYS A 88 10.34 11.37 -9.53
N LEU A 89 9.31 12.01 -10.06
CA LEU A 89 8.90 11.91 -11.45
C LEU A 89 9.16 13.25 -12.09
N GLU A 90 9.95 13.27 -13.16
CA GLU A 90 10.27 14.50 -13.89
C GLU A 90 10.19 14.28 -15.39
N ARG A 91 9.58 15.23 -16.10
CA ARG A 91 9.61 15.26 -17.56
C ARG A 91 10.85 16.00 -18.04
N GLN A 92 11.70 15.32 -18.80
CA GLN A 92 12.87 15.93 -19.42
C GLN A 92 12.50 16.76 -20.65
N SER A 93 13.43 17.61 -21.10
CA SER A 93 13.30 18.41 -22.31
C SER A 93 13.17 17.56 -23.59
N SER A 94 13.64 16.31 -23.57
CA SER A 94 13.41 15.32 -24.64
C SER A 94 11.93 14.92 -24.77
N GLY A 95 11.10 15.24 -23.77
CA GLY A 95 9.69 14.86 -23.68
C GLY A 95 9.45 13.56 -22.90
N GLU A 96 10.52 12.82 -22.58
CA GLU A 96 10.50 11.59 -21.79
C GLU A 96 10.24 11.86 -20.31
N TRP A 97 9.60 10.90 -19.64
CA TRP A 97 9.42 10.92 -18.19
C TRP A 97 10.45 10.02 -17.53
N ILE A 98 11.11 10.55 -16.50
CA ILE A 98 12.07 9.82 -15.69
C ILE A 98 11.50 9.62 -14.30
N LYS A 99 11.54 8.38 -13.84
CA LYS A 99 11.31 8.02 -12.44
C LYS A 99 12.65 7.81 -11.76
N GLN A 100 12.97 8.69 -10.83
CA GLN A 100 14.12 8.55 -9.94
C GLN A 100 13.65 8.03 -8.58
N VAL A 101 14.09 6.85 -8.21
CA VAL A 101 13.83 6.25 -6.90
C VAL A 101 15.08 6.38 -6.04
N THR A 102 15.00 7.22 -5.01
CA THR A 102 16.06 7.34 -4.00
C THR A 102 15.68 6.58 -2.74
N SER A 103 16.51 5.61 -2.35
CA SER A 103 16.29 4.78 -1.17
C SER A 103 17.46 4.94 -0.19
N TRP A 104 17.14 5.16 1.08
CA TRP A 104 18.10 5.16 2.19
C TRP A 104 17.88 3.91 3.02
N THR A 105 18.88 3.03 3.05
CA THR A 105 18.78 1.72 3.72
C THR A 105 19.95 1.47 4.67
N ILE A 106 19.75 0.60 5.65
CA ILE A 106 20.81 0.08 6.52
C ILE A 106 21.34 -1.22 5.89
N LYS A 107 22.66 -1.26 5.65
CA LYS A 107 23.39 -2.49 5.31
C LYS A 107 24.21 -2.93 6.52
N ILE A 108 24.14 -4.23 6.82
CA ILE A 108 25.00 -4.88 7.81
C ILE A 108 26.19 -5.44 7.05
N LEU A 109 27.40 -4.97 7.36
CA LEU A 109 28.64 -5.49 6.77
C LEU A 109 29.02 -6.84 7.40
N GLU A 110 29.92 -7.58 6.77
CA GLU A 110 30.44 -8.85 7.31
C GLU A 110 31.03 -8.71 8.71
N SER A 111 31.56 -7.52 9.03
CA SER A 111 32.06 -7.17 10.37
C SER A 111 30.96 -6.94 11.42
N GLY A 112 29.68 -7.08 11.06
CA GLY A 112 28.54 -6.76 11.92
C GLY A 112 28.23 -5.26 12.05
N LYS A 113 29.07 -4.38 11.49
CA LYS A 113 28.86 -2.93 11.50
C LYS A 113 27.66 -2.55 10.62
N LYS A 114 26.74 -1.76 11.17
CA LYS A 114 25.63 -1.16 10.43
C LYS A 114 26.09 0.13 9.75
N VAL A 115 25.82 0.26 8.46
CA VAL A 115 26.09 1.48 7.68
C VAL A 115 24.86 1.89 6.88
N THR A 116 24.66 3.19 6.70
CA THR A 116 23.61 3.73 5.85
C THR A 116 24.10 3.80 4.41
N ILE A 117 23.28 3.32 3.48
CA ILE A 117 23.51 3.36 2.04
C ILE A 117 22.40 4.16 1.40
N LYS A 118 22.80 5.06 0.50
CA LYS A 118 21.90 5.74 -0.41
C LYS A 118 22.00 5.06 -1.78
N THR A 119 20.87 4.63 -2.31
CA THR A 119 20.76 4.02 -3.63
C THR A 119 19.82 4.87 -4.47
N GLU A 120 20.27 5.23 -5.67
CA GLU A 120 19.49 5.97 -6.66
C GLU A 120 19.34 5.09 -7.89
N ILE A 121 18.10 4.92 -8.33
CA ILE A 121 17.76 4.19 -9.54
C ILE A 121 16.96 5.14 -10.41
N GLU A 122 17.38 5.29 -11.65
CA GLU A 122 16.68 6.09 -12.66
C GLU A 122 16.19 5.16 -13.76
N GLU A 123 14.95 5.34 -14.15
CA GLU A 123 14.35 4.64 -15.27
C GLU A 123 13.50 5.60 -16.10
N VAL A 124 13.52 5.41 -17.42
CA VAL A 124 12.55 6.02 -18.32
C VAL A 124 11.23 5.27 -18.13
N VAL A 125 10.15 6.02 -17.90
CA VAL A 125 8.82 5.44 -17.70
C VAL A 125 7.87 5.90 -18.79
N ASP A 126 7.06 4.97 -19.26
CA ASP A 126 6.01 5.25 -20.23
C ASP A 126 4.88 6.06 -19.56
N TRP A 127 4.17 6.84 -20.37
CA TRP A 127 3.07 7.69 -19.90
C TRP A 127 2.01 6.90 -19.13
N GLU A 128 1.74 5.66 -19.52
CA GLU A 128 0.71 4.81 -18.91
C GLU A 128 1.08 4.34 -17.49
N ASP A 129 2.37 4.24 -17.18
CA ASP A 129 2.90 3.82 -15.89
C ASP A 129 3.01 4.96 -14.87
N ILE A 130 2.76 6.20 -15.31
CA ILE A 130 2.75 7.37 -14.43
C ILE A 130 1.47 7.36 -13.59
N PRO A 131 1.59 7.55 -12.25
CA PRO A 131 0.45 7.69 -11.36
C PRO A 131 -0.59 8.71 -11.88
N GLN A 132 -1.87 8.35 -11.78
CA GLN A 132 -2.95 9.14 -12.38
C GLN A 132 -3.00 10.57 -11.84
N ASP A 133 -2.76 10.76 -10.55
CA ASP A 133 -2.69 12.07 -9.89
C ASP A 133 -1.58 12.95 -10.47
N VAL A 134 -0.40 12.39 -10.74
CA VAL A 134 0.72 13.10 -11.39
C VAL A 134 0.37 13.45 -12.83
N ARG A 135 -0.25 12.53 -13.58
CA ARG A 135 -0.73 12.82 -14.94
C ARG A 135 -1.78 13.92 -14.96
N GLU A 136 -2.71 13.91 -14.03
CA GLU A 136 -3.74 14.93 -13.91
C GLU A 136 -3.16 16.29 -13.51
N GLU A 137 -2.23 16.34 -12.55
CA GLU A 137 -1.55 17.59 -12.18
C GLU A 137 -0.77 18.15 -13.38
N TRP A 138 -0.12 17.30 -14.17
CA TRP A 138 0.56 17.73 -15.39
C TRP A 138 -0.43 18.28 -16.42
N LEU A 139 -1.50 17.55 -16.73
CA LEU A 139 -2.52 17.99 -17.70
C LEU A 139 -3.23 19.28 -17.28
N LYS A 140 -3.46 19.49 -15.98
CA LYS A 140 -4.20 20.64 -15.45
C LYS A 140 -3.33 21.86 -15.19
N ARG A 141 -2.05 21.67 -14.85
CA ARG A 141 -1.19 22.74 -14.29
C ARG A 141 0.21 22.79 -14.90
N GLU A 142 0.49 21.97 -15.91
CA GLU A 142 1.80 21.82 -16.56
C GLU A 142 2.95 21.55 -15.59
N LYS A 143 2.66 21.01 -14.40
CA LYS A 143 3.69 20.62 -13.44
C LYS A 143 4.46 19.43 -13.98
N SER A 144 5.69 19.66 -14.41
CA SER A 144 6.58 18.65 -14.96
C SER A 144 7.36 17.85 -13.92
N LYS A 145 7.11 18.10 -12.62
CA LYS A 145 7.79 17.45 -11.50
C LYS A 145 6.82 17.05 -10.40
N ALA A 146 6.96 15.84 -9.90
CA ALA A 146 6.30 15.36 -8.70
C ALA A 146 7.31 14.63 -7.80
N GLU A 147 7.16 14.80 -6.49
CA GLU A 147 7.96 14.10 -5.48
C GLU A 147 7.02 13.46 -4.47
N ILE A 148 7.24 12.18 -4.20
CA ILE A 148 6.42 11.37 -3.31
C ILE A 148 7.33 10.71 -2.28
N ASP A 149 7.13 11.01 -1.00
CA ASP A 149 7.73 10.24 0.10
C ASP A 149 6.91 8.96 0.31
N VAL A 150 7.39 7.88 -0.31
CA VAL A 150 6.72 6.57 -0.27
C VAL A 150 6.69 6.04 1.16
N THR A 151 7.73 6.32 1.95
CA THR A 151 7.81 5.82 3.31
C THR A 151 6.76 6.49 4.19
N GLU A 152 6.63 7.81 4.11
CA GLU A 152 5.59 8.54 4.84
C GLU A 152 4.19 8.12 4.41
N TYR A 153 3.97 7.96 3.10
CA TYR A 153 2.69 7.49 2.57
C TYR A 153 2.30 6.11 3.14
N ARG A 154 3.21 5.13 3.09
CA ARG A 154 2.97 3.78 3.64
C ARG A 154 2.86 3.77 5.16
N ASP A 155 3.64 4.59 5.86
CA ASP A 155 3.52 4.76 7.32
C ASP A 155 2.09 5.23 7.68
N ARG A 156 1.52 6.16 6.92
CA ARG A 156 0.14 6.66 7.10
C ARG A 156 -0.92 5.61 6.78
N GLU A 157 -0.84 4.94 5.63
CA GLU A 157 -1.79 3.87 5.27
C GLU A 157 -1.85 2.79 6.35
N ILE A 158 -0.68 2.40 6.89
CA ILE A 158 -0.62 1.41 7.95
C ILE A 158 -1.27 1.97 9.22
N MET A 159 -1.08 3.23 9.58
CA MET A 159 -1.80 3.84 10.71
C MET A 159 -3.32 3.91 10.48
N GLU A 160 -3.76 4.23 9.27
CA GLU A 160 -5.18 4.33 8.89
C GLU A 160 -5.90 2.97 8.91
N MET A 161 -5.21 1.86 8.63
CA MET A 161 -5.76 0.51 8.88
C MET A 161 -6.15 0.28 10.35
N TYR A 162 -5.70 1.15 11.28
CA TYR A 162 -6.00 1.08 12.70
C TYR A 162 -6.92 2.19 13.23
N ALA A 163 -7.17 3.27 12.48
CA ALA A 163 -8.09 4.37 12.87
C ALA A 163 -9.55 3.96 12.69
#